data_AF-A0A2D5AZD0-F1
#
_entry.id   AF-A0A2D5AZD0-F1
#
_cell.length_a   1.000
_cell.length_b   1.000
_cell.length_c   1.000
_cell.angle_alpha   90.00
_cell.angle_beta   90.00
_cell.angle_gamma   90.00
#
_symmetry.space_group_name_H-M   'P 1'
#
loop_
_entity.id
_entity.type
_entity.pdbx_description
1 polymer ?
#
loop_
_entity_poly.entity_id
_entity_poly.type
_entity_poly.pdbx_seq_one_letter_code
_entity_poly.pdbx_strand_id
1 'polypeptide(L)'
;MHVFRRFEKATPLSPAQWILLGGLVCLACLPVRSDPVGLLAWLTLIAPAGGVLLGARGVPLLPFGLTVPAGFAFALLWSDSLSATDLPTPLWASVFLAGLFVCGLSLGHLAPRGAGIGAAGLFLFLGLFASGLCVQGGLGEGGASWARTHPGLSRALLEVSPLVWAFDCAGWDWTHSQPEVYERSGVEWFGRRPYRGILAGPLVLLVGCTLLLIVRLTQGARDRKRDDSPRPTPT
;
A
#
# COMPACT_ATOMS: atom_id res chain seq x y z
N MET A 1 -28.30 5.15 15.50
CA MET A 1 -28.06 4.01 16.42
C MET A 1 -28.03 2.62 15.75
N HIS A 2 -28.68 2.38 14.60
CA HIS A 2 -28.65 1.05 13.95
C HIS A 2 -27.31 0.59 13.35
N VAL A 3 -26.36 1.49 13.11
CA VAL A 3 -25.05 1.15 12.49
C VAL A 3 -24.14 0.35 13.44
N PHE A 4 -24.26 0.55 14.76
CA PHE A 4 -23.39 -0.13 15.73
C PHE A 4 -23.80 -1.57 16.04
N ARG A 5 -25.09 -1.92 15.98
CA ARG A 5 -25.56 -3.31 16.23
C ARG A 5 -25.07 -4.35 15.21
N ARG A 6 -24.61 -3.93 14.01
CA ARG A 6 -24.02 -4.85 13.03
C ARG A 6 -22.59 -5.28 13.38
N PHE A 7 -21.91 -4.61 14.30
CA PHE A 7 -20.55 -5.00 14.72
C PHE A 7 -20.54 -6.15 15.76
N GLU A 8 -21.68 -6.46 16.39
CA GLU A 8 -21.75 -7.47 17.47
C GLU A 8 -21.69 -8.94 17.00
N LYS A 9 -21.74 -9.20 15.69
CA LYS A 9 -21.50 -10.55 15.15
C LYS A 9 -20.32 -10.54 14.21
N ALA A 10 -19.15 -10.20 14.73
CA ALA A 10 -17.90 -10.44 14.03
C ALA A 10 -17.81 -11.94 13.75
N THR A 11 -17.98 -12.34 12.49
CA THR A 11 -17.75 -13.72 12.08
C THR A 11 -16.32 -14.08 12.44
N PRO A 12 -16.09 -15.20 13.14
CA PRO A 12 -14.73 -15.61 13.49
C PRO A 12 -13.90 -15.75 12.21
N LEU A 13 -12.65 -15.26 12.25
CA LEU A 13 -11.74 -15.41 11.13
C LEU A 13 -11.43 -16.88 10.90
N SER A 14 -11.35 -17.29 9.64
CA SER A 14 -10.90 -18.62 9.28
C SER A 14 -9.40 -18.79 9.55
N PRO A 15 -8.89 -20.03 9.75
CA PRO A 15 -7.46 -20.27 9.94
C PRO A 15 -6.59 -19.67 8.84
N ALA A 16 -7.04 -19.72 7.58
CA ALA A 16 -6.33 -19.13 6.45
C ALA A 16 -6.22 -17.60 6.53
N GLN A 17 -7.22 -16.92 7.08
CA GLN A 17 -7.16 -15.47 7.32
C GLN A 17 -6.17 -15.13 8.44
N TRP A 18 -6.11 -15.93 9.51
CA TRP A 18 -5.11 -15.77 10.56
C TRP A 18 -3.68 -15.97 10.07
N ILE A 19 -3.45 -17.03 9.28
CA ILE A 19 -2.13 -17.28 8.66
C ILE A 19 -1.74 -16.13 7.75
N LEU A 20 -2.67 -15.59 6.96
CA LEU A 20 -2.39 -14.45 6.08
C LEU A 20 -2.06 -13.18 6.87
N LEU A 21 -2.79 -12.87 7.94
CA LEU A 21 -2.49 -11.73 8.81
C LEU A 21 -1.11 -11.86 9.45
N GLY A 22 -0.82 -13.01 10.07
CA GLY A 22 0.49 -13.27 10.67
C GLY A 22 1.62 -13.25 9.64
N GLY A 23 1.40 -13.86 8.47
CA GLY A 23 2.36 -13.86 7.37
C GLY A 23 2.69 -12.47 6.85
N LEU A 24 1.70 -11.59 6.69
CA LEU A 24 1.92 -10.19 6.28
C LEU A 24 2.70 -9.40 7.34
N VAL A 25 2.40 -9.58 8.62
CA VAL A 25 3.17 -8.94 9.71
C VAL A 25 4.61 -9.45 9.73
N CYS A 26 4.83 -10.76 9.57
CA CYS A 26 6.19 -11.32 9.47
C CYS A 26 6.93 -10.84 8.21
N LEU A 27 6.21 -10.62 7.10
CA LEU A 27 6.77 -10.11 5.84
C LEU A 27 7.39 -8.71 6.01
N ALA A 28 6.85 -7.89 6.92
CA ALA A 28 7.42 -6.60 7.28
C ALA A 28 8.79 -6.72 7.96
N CYS A 29 9.09 -7.86 8.59
CA CYS A 29 10.36 -8.10 9.27
C CYS A 29 11.40 -8.81 8.40
N LEU A 30 11.07 -9.16 7.15
CA LEU A 30 12.00 -9.86 6.26
C LEU A 30 13.25 -9.09 5.80
N PRO A 31 13.24 -7.76 5.57
CA PRO A 31 14.47 -7.09 5.22
C PRO A 31 15.48 -7.20 6.38
N VAL A 32 16.52 -7.99 6.15
CA VAL A 32 17.48 -8.50 7.16
C VAL A 32 18.43 -7.42 7.69
N ARG A 33 18.35 -6.18 7.20
CA ARG A 33 19.23 -5.06 7.60
C ARG A 33 18.43 -4.01 8.34
N SER A 34 19.00 -3.45 9.40
CA SER A 34 18.49 -2.31 10.19
C SER A 34 18.49 -0.99 9.42
N ASP A 35 18.13 -1.02 8.14
CA ASP A 35 18.01 0.15 7.29
C ASP A 35 16.52 0.54 7.16
N PRO A 36 16.07 1.60 7.87
CA PRO A 36 14.69 2.02 7.85
C PRO A 36 14.28 2.57 6.47
N VAL A 37 15.23 3.05 5.65
CA VAL A 37 14.98 3.52 4.29
C VAL A 37 14.60 2.34 3.38
N GLY A 38 15.42 1.29 3.38
CA GLY A 38 15.13 0.05 2.64
C GLY A 38 13.85 -0.63 3.12
N LEU A 39 13.60 -0.65 4.44
CA LEU A 39 12.36 -1.18 5.00
C LEU A 39 11.14 -0.35 4.56
N LEU A 40 11.20 0.98 4.58
CA LEU A 40 10.11 1.83 4.12
C LEU A 40 9.78 1.58 2.65
N ALA A 41 10.80 1.42 1.79
CA ALA A 41 10.61 1.06 0.40
C ALA A 41 9.89 -0.28 0.26
N TRP A 42 10.35 -1.30 0.99
CA TRP A 42 9.74 -2.62 1.02
C TRP A 42 8.28 -2.57 1.46
N LEU A 43 8.00 -1.91 2.59
CA LEU A 43 6.66 -1.76 3.15
C LEU A 43 5.71 -1.04 2.18
N THR A 44 6.19 -0.02 1.48
CA THR A 44 5.39 0.73 0.49
C THR A 44 4.92 -0.17 -0.65
N LEU A 45 5.72 -1.14 -1.07
CA LEU A 45 5.36 -2.10 -2.10
C LEU A 45 4.38 -3.16 -1.59
N ILE A 46 4.63 -3.73 -0.40
CA ILE A 46 3.82 -4.84 0.12
C ILE A 46 2.48 -4.37 0.72
N ALA A 47 2.39 -3.14 1.22
CA ALA A 47 1.19 -2.63 1.89
C ALA A 47 -0.08 -2.67 1.03
N PRO A 48 -0.12 -2.10 -0.19
CA PRO A 48 -1.30 -2.18 -1.04
C PRO A 48 -1.62 -3.63 -1.42
N ALA A 49 -0.61 -4.45 -1.70
CA ALA A 49 -0.82 -5.86 -2.08
C ALA A 49 -1.40 -6.70 -0.92
N GLY A 50 -0.87 -6.53 0.29
CA GLY A 50 -1.39 -7.14 1.51
C GLY A 50 -2.82 -6.70 1.79
N GLY A 51 -3.12 -5.42 1.58
CA GLY A 51 -4.49 -4.89 1.59
C GLY A 51 -5.39 -5.64 0.61
N VAL A 52 -5.03 -5.72 -0.66
CA VAL A 52 -5.84 -6.40 -1.70
C VAL A 52 -6.10 -7.85 -1.33
N LEU A 53 -5.08 -8.59 -0.85
CA LEU A 53 -5.24 -9.98 -0.42
C LEU A 53 -6.27 -10.13 0.71
N LEU A 54 -6.17 -9.30 1.76
CA LEU A 54 -7.10 -9.36 2.88
C LEU A 54 -8.51 -8.93 2.48
N GLY A 55 -8.63 -7.91 1.64
CA GLY A 55 -9.91 -7.41 1.13
C GLY A 55 -10.62 -8.46 0.29
N ALA A 56 -9.88 -9.14 -0.58
CA ALA A 56 -10.39 -10.24 -1.40
C ALA A 56 -10.83 -11.45 -0.58
N ARG A 57 -10.19 -11.67 0.59
CA ARG A 57 -10.59 -12.69 1.57
C ARG A 57 -11.70 -12.23 2.50
N GLY A 58 -12.24 -11.03 2.32
CA GLY A 58 -13.35 -10.51 3.11
C GLY A 58 -12.97 -10.18 4.56
N VAL A 59 -11.68 -9.98 4.86
CA VAL A 59 -11.25 -9.63 6.22
C VAL A 59 -11.74 -8.23 6.56
N PRO A 60 -12.48 -8.04 7.67
CA PRO A 60 -12.94 -6.71 8.06
C PRO A 60 -11.76 -5.86 8.54
N LEU A 61 -11.78 -4.56 8.21
CA LEU A 61 -10.76 -3.62 8.67
C LEU A 61 -10.66 -3.62 10.21
N LEU A 62 -11.82 -3.59 10.89
CA LEU A 62 -11.90 -3.61 12.35
C LEU A 62 -12.49 -4.94 12.86
N PRO A 63 -11.89 -5.54 13.91
CA PRO A 63 -10.62 -5.17 14.56
C PRO A 63 -9.37 -5.72 13.84
N PHE A 64 -9.54 -6.74 13.00
CA PHE A 64 -8.42 -7.59 12.58
C PHE A 64 -7.54 -6.97 11.50
N GLY A 65 -8.12 -6.27 10.52
CA GLY A 65 -7.34 -5.68 9.42
C GLY A 65 -6.32 -4.63 9.89
N LEU A 66 -6.56 -3.95 11.01
CA LEU A 66 -5.65 -2.94 11.57
C LEU A 66 -4.37 -3.53 12.17
N THR A 67 -4.30 -4.83 12.45
CA THR A 67 -3.08 -5.43 13.02
C THR A 67 -1.91 -5.39 12.05
N VAL A 68 -2.18 -5.44 10.74
CA VAL A 68 -1.15 -5.37 9.69
C VAL A 68 -0.48 -3.99 9.62
N PRO A 69 -1.20 -2.88 9.40
CA PRO A 69 -0.58 -1.56 9.40
C PRO A 69 0.03 -1.19 10.76
N ALA A 70 -0.52 -1.68 11.88
CA ALA A 70 0.12 -1.53 13.19
C ALA A 70 1.46 -2.29 13.26
N GLY A 71 1.52 -3.52 12.74
CA GLY A 71 2.76 -4.29 12.62
C GLY A 71 3.79 -3.62 11.72
N PHE A 72 3.36 -3.01 10.61
CA PHE A 72 4.24 -2.24 9.71
C PHE A 72 4.80 -1.01 10.40
N ALA A 73 3.96 -0.24 11.09
CA ALA A 73 4.38 0.93 11.86
C ALA A 73 5.37 0.52 12.96
N PHE A 74 5.10 -0.56 13.68
CA PHE A 74 6.00 -1.08 14.69
C PHE A 74 7.35 -1.49 14.08
N ALA A 75 7.35 -2.27 12.99
CA ALA A 75 8.58 -2.67 12.32
C ALA A 75 9.40 -1.47 11.83
N LEU A 76 8.75 -0.45 11.26
CA LEU A 76 9.41 0.77 10.81
C LEU A 76 10.04 1.56 11.96
N LEU A 77 9.26 1.83 13.01
CA LEU A 77 9.74 2.57 14.20
C LEU A 77 10.83 1.80 14.94
N TRP A 78 10.72 0.48 14.99
CA TRP A 78 11.75 -0.39 15.58
C TRP A 78 13.05 -0.34 14.78
N SER A 79 12.97 -0.47 13.44
CA SER A 79 14.14 -0.37 12.57
C SER A 79 14.81 1.01 12.67
N ASP A 80 14.01 2.08 12.66
CA ASP A 80 14.45 3.46 12.83
C ASP A 80 15.21 3.65 14.15
N SER A 81 14.67 3.12 15.26
CA SER A 81 15.32 3.21 16.58
C SER A 81 16.64 2.44 16.71
N LEU A 82 16.90 1.49 15.81
CA LEU A 82 18.12 0.67 15.80
C LEU A 82 19.13 1.13 14.76
N SER A 83 18.75 2.05 13.87
CA SER A 83 19.59 2.48 12.75
C SER A 83 20.52 3.62 13.13
N ALA A 84 21.58 3.78 12.35
CA ALA A 84 22.37 5.02 12.35
C ALA A 84 21.74 6.10 11.44
N THR A 85 20.80 5.70 10.59
CA THR A 85 20.10 6.56 9.65
C THR A 85 18.70 6.84 10.18
N ASP A 86 18.45 8.07 10.63
CA ASP A 86 17.14 8.45 11.17
C ASP A 86 16.19 8.88 10.05
N LEU A 87 14.95 8.41 10.11
CA LEU A 87 13.84 9.03 9.39
C LEU A 87 13.35 10.23 10.19
N PRO A 88 13.30 11.46 9.62
CA PRO A 88 12.83 12.63 10.37
C PRO A 88 11.39 12.51 10.89
N THR A 89 10.52 11.83 10.14
CA THR A 89 9.09 11.71 10.49
C THR A 89 8.50 10.30 10.22
N PRO A 90 8.95 9.25 10.94
CA PRO A 90 8.55 7.87 10.69
C PRO A 90 7.06 7.61 11.00
N LEU A 91 6.46 8.43 11.87
CA LEU A 91 5.03 8.38 12.17
C LEU A 91 4.18 8.77 10.95
N TRP A 92 4.56 9.81 10.21
CA TRP A 92 3.83 10.22 9.01
C TRP A 92 3.97 9.19 7.88
N ALA A 93 5.15 8.57 7.74
CA ALA A 93 5.35 7.43 6.85
C ALA A 93 4.45 6.24 7.24
N SER A 94 4.29 5.96 8.53
CA SER A 94 3.40 4.91 9.03
C SER A 94 1.92 5.18 8.71
N VAL A 95 1.47 6.44 8.83
CA VAL A 95 0.12 6.87 8.42
C VAL A 95 -0.10 6.66 6.92
N PHE A 96 0.90 7.02 6.11
CA PHE A 96 0.88 6.79 4.67
C PHE A 96 0.77 5.30 4.32
N LEU A 97 1.59 4.44 4.94
CA LEU A 97 1.54 2.99 4.75
C LEU A 97 0.18 2.40 5.13
N ALA A 98 -0.41 2.86 6.24
CA ALA A 98 -1.76 2.48 6.63
C ALA A 98 -2.80 2.89 5.57
N GLY A 99 -2.68 4.09 5.02
CA GLY A 99 -3.53 4.54 3.92
C GLY A 99 -3.42 3.68 2.68
N LEU A 100 -2.20 3.35 2.22
CA LEU A 100 -1.98 2.45 1.09
C LEU A 100 -2.57 1.07 1.33
N PHE A 101 -2.40 0.53 2.53
CA PHE A 101 -3.00 -0.73 2.94
C PHE A 101 -4.54 -0.69 2.86
N VAL A 102 -5.17 0.37 3.39
CA VAL A 102 -6.63 0.53 3.35
C VAL A 102 -7.14 0.71 1.91
N CYS A 103 -6.40 1.44 1.07
CA CYS A 103 -6.67 1.53 -0.38
C CYS A 103 -6.67 0.13 -1.02
N GLY A 104 -5.62 -0.65 -0.76
CA GLY A 104 -5.52 -2.04 -1.23
C GLY A 104 -6.67 -2.90 -0.73
N LEU A 105 -7.02 -2.82 0.55
CA LEU A 105 -8.14 -3.53 1.16
C LEU A 105 -9.46 -3.22 0.46
N SER A 106 -9.69 -1.94 0.16
CA SER A 106 -10.88 -1.49 -0.55
C SER A 106 -10.95 -2.07 -1.96
N LEU A 107 -9.84 -2.05 -2.70
CA LEU A 107 -9.74 -2.67 -4.02
C LEU A 107 -9.97 -4.18 -3.96
N GLY A 108 -9.41 -4.86 -2.97
CA GLY A 108 -9.63 -6.29 -2.75
C GLY A 108 -11.10 -6.64 -2.52
N HIS A 109 -11.84 -5.80 -1.80
CA HIS A 109 -13.28 -5.98 -1.59
C HIS A 109 -14.13 -5.73 -2.85
N LEU A 110 -13.63 -4.93 -3.80
CA LEU A 110 -14.27 -4.70 -5.09
C LEU A 110 -13.99 -5.83 -6.09
N ALA A 111 -12.89 -6.55 -5.92
CA ALA A 111 -12.50 -7.62 -6.82
C ALA A 111 -13.55 -8.74 -6.87
N PRO A 112 -13.84 -9.32 -8.06
CA PRO A 112 -14.66 -10.51 -8.17
C PRO A 112 -14.13 -11.64 -7.28
N ARG A 113 -15.04 -12.42 -6.68
CA ARG A 113 -14.66 -13.59 -5.87
C ARG A 113 -13.77 -14.52 -6.70
N GLY A 114 -12.55 -14.78 -6.23
CA GLY A 114 -11.54 -15.60 -6.93
C GLY A 114 -10.48 -14.81 -7.69
N ALA A 115 -10.73 -13.55 -8.08
CA ALA A 115 -9.78 -12.74 -8.84
C ALA A 115 -8.74 -12.00 -7.95
N GLY A 116 -9.00 -11.88 -6.64
CA GLY A 116 -8.17 -11.06 -5.76
C GLY A 116 -6.75 -11.55 -5.52
N ILE A 117 -6.50 -12.87 -5.64
CA ILE A 117 -5.13 -13.42 -5.59
C ILE A 117 -4.38 -13.04 -6.88
N GLY A 118 -5.06 -13.09 -8.03
CA GLY A 118 -4.50 -12.64 -9.30
C GLY A 118 -4.20 -11.14 -9.31
N ALA A 119 -5.08 -10.31 -8.75
CA ALA A 119 -4.87 -8.87 -8.66
C ALA A 119 -3.74 -8.49 -7.69
N ALA A 120 -3.68 -9.08 -6.49
CA ALA A 120 -2.59 -8.83 -5.55
C ALA A 120 -1.25 -9.37 -6.07
N GLY A 121 -1.27 -10.57 -6.67
CA GLY A 121 -0.12 -11.15 -7.34
C GLY A 121 0.35 -10.29 -8.51
N LEU A 122 -0.55 -9.70 -9.28
CA LEU A 122 -0.22 -8.76 -10.35
C LEU A 122 0.37 -7.46 -9.81
N PHE A 123 -0.15 -6.89 -8.72
CA PHE A 123 0.43 -5.69 -8.11
C PHE A 123 1.83 -5.94 -7.55
N LEU A 124 2.03 -7.04 -6.82
CA LEU A 124 3.35 -7.47 -6.33
C LEU A 124 4.29 -7.78 -7.50
N PHE A 125 3.80 -8.51 -8.50
CA PHE A 125 4.57 -8.84 -9.69
C PHE A 125 4.97 -7.58 -10.45
N LEU A 126 4.06 -6.65 -10.72
CA LEU A 126 4.39 -5.41 -11.42
C LEU A 126 5.38 -4.56 -10.62
N GLY A 127 5.22 -4.46 -9.30
CA GLY A 127 6.16 -3.74 -8.44
C GLY A 127 7.55 -4.38 -8.43
N LEU A 128 7.64 -5.70 -8.25
CA LEU A 128 8.90 -6.46 -8.23
C LEU A 128 9.53 -6.58 -9.63
N PHE A 129 8.72 -6.75 -10.67
CA PHE A 129 9.15 -6.81 -12.06
C PHE A 129 9.67 -5.46 -12.51
N ALA A 130 8.97 -4.36 -12.23
CA ALA A 130 9.48 -3.02 -12.50
C ALA A 130 10.80 -2.77 -11.74
N SER A 131 10.88 -3.16 -10.47
CA SER A 131 12.10 -3.02 -9.67
C SER A 131 13.26 -3.88 -10.20
N GLY A 132 13.01 -5.14 -10.57
CA GLY A 132 14.01 -6.08 -11.10
C GLY A 132 14.48 -5.73 -12.50
N LEU A 133 13.57 -5.25 -13.36
CA LEU A 133 13.88 -4.73 -14.68
C LEU A 133 14.83 -3.52 -14.62
N CYS A 134 14.64 -2.63 -13.64
CA CYS A 134 15.55 -1.51 -13.40
C CYS A 134 16.95 -1.95 -12.93
N VAL A 135 17.07 -3.06 -12.19
CA VAL A 135 18.35 -3.51 -11.60
C VAL A 135 19.17 -4.40 -12.55
N GLN A 136 18.54 -5.29 -13.32
CA GLN A 136 19.26 -6.28 -14.15
C GLN A 136 19.05 -6.13 -15.66
N GLY A 137 18.05 -5.39 -16.12
CA GLY A 137 17.65 -5.34 -17.53
C GLY A 137 18.32 -4.26 -18.39
N GLY A 138 19.28 -3.50 -17.87
CA GLY A 138 19.88 -2.37 -18.60
C GLY A 138 18.91 -1.18 -18.81
N LEU A 139 17.72 -1.23 -18.23
CA LEU A 139 16.73 -0.13 -18.28
C LEU A 139 17.14 1.08 -17.44
N GLY A 140 18.29 1.10 -16.77
CA GLY A 140 18.89 2.36 -16.30
C GLY A 140 19.22 3.27 -17.48
N GLU A 141 19.90 2.74 -18.50
CA GLU A 141 20.21 3.47 -19.74
C GLU A 141 18.94 3.72 -20.58
N GLY A 142 18.04 2.73 -20.65
CA GLY A 142 16.73 2.88 -21.28
C GLY A 142 15.82 3.88 -20.56
N GLY A 143 15.91 3.96 -19.23
CA GLY A 143 15.18 4.87 -18.36
C GLY A 143 15.68 6.31 -18.51
N ALA A 144 16.99 6.50 -18.59
CA ALA A 144 17.62 7.78 -18.92
C ALA A 144 17.21 8.26 -20.33
N SER A 145 17.23 7.37 -21.32
CA SER A 145 16.77 7.68 -22.68
C SER A 145 15.27 8.01 -22.73
N TRP A 146 14.45 7.23 -22.01
CA TRP A 146 13.02 7.47 -21.88
C TRP A 146 12.72 8.80 -21.18
N ALA A 147 13.41 9.11 -20.09
CA ALA A 147 13.26 10.37 -19.37
C ALA A 147 13.65 11.58 -20.22
N ARG A 148 14.68 11.46 -21.07
CA ARG A 148 15.02 12.51 -22.05
C ARG A 148 13.97 12.62 -23.16
N THR A 149 13.41 11.51 -23.62
CA THR A 149 12.42 11.49 -24.72
C THR A 149 11.03 11.95 -24.25
N HIS A 150 10.62 11.60 -23.04
CA HIS A 150 9.29 11.87 -22.47
C HIS A 150 9.37 12.52 -21.08
N PRO A 151 9.98 13.70 -20.97
CA PRO A 151 10.34 14.27 -19.67
C PRO A 151 9.14 14.64 -18.80
N GLY A 152 8.07 15.14 -19.42
CA GLY A 152 6.83 15.45 -18.70
C GLY A 152 6.16 14.21 -18.10
N LEU A 153 6.18 13.09 -18.82
CA LEU A 153 5.59 11.84 -18.35
C LEU A 153 6.44 11.20 -17.25
N SER A 154 7.75 11.14 -17.42
CA SER A 154 8.65 10.62 -16.38
C SER A 154 8.57 11.43 -15.09
N ARG A 155 8.49 12.77 -15.21
CA ARG A 155 8.23 13.63 -14.06
C ARG A 155 6.87 13.33 -13.43
N ALA A 156 5.79 13.25 -14.21
CA ALA A 156 4.47 12.93 -13.69
C ALA A 156 4.44 11.57 -12.97
N LEU A 157 5.08 10.54 -13.53
CA LEU A 157 5.20 9.21 -12.93
C LEU A 157 5.96 9.22 -11.60
N LEU A 158 7.04 9.99 -11.51
CA LEU A 158 7.77 10.20 -10.26
C LEU A 158 6.89 10.92 -9.22
N GLU A 159 6.15 11.95 -9.63
CA GLU A 159 5.28 12.71 -8.73
C GLU A 159 4.05 11.93 -8.25
N VAL A 160 3.64 10.84 -8.91
CA VAL A 160 2.56 9.94 -8.45
C VAL A 160 3.09 8.64 -7.85
N SER A 161 4.41 8.46 -7.79
CA SER A 161 5.01 7.24 -7.27
C SER A 161 4.72 7.09 -5.77
N PRO A 162 4.11 5.98 -5.34
CA PRO A 162 3.89 5.72 -3.92
C PRO A 162 5.17 5.73 -3.10
N LEU A 163 6.29 5.30 -3.71
CA LEU A 163 7.60 5.28 -3.07
C LEU A 163 8.09 6.70 -2.76
N VAL A 164 7.95 7.60 -3.73
CA VAL A 164 8.31 9.02 -3.57
C VAL A 164 7.47 9.67 -2.47
N TRP A 165 6.16 9.40 -2.45
CA TRP A 165 5.28 9.91 -1.39
C TRP A 165 5.62 9.33 -0.02
N ALA A 166 6.02 8.06 0.07
CA ALA A 166 6.45 7.43 1.31
C ALA A 166 7.67 8.15 1.90
N PHE A 167 8.69 8.42 1.08
CA PHE A 167 9.90 9.11 1.52
C PHE A 167 9.65 10.58 1.88
N ASP A 168 8.84 11.30 1.12
CA ASP A 168 8.41 12.64 1.49
C ASP A 168 7.67 12.64 2.84
N CYS A 169 6.77 11.67 3.08
CA CYS A 169 6.09 11.48 4.36
C CYS A 169 7.07 11.17 5.50
N ALA A 170 8.17 10.47 5.22
CA ALA A 170 9.22 10.22 6.18
C ALA A 170 10.11 11.44 6.43
N GLY A 171 9.93 12.53 5.68
CA GLY A 171 10.81 13.70 5.72
C GLY A 171 12.19 13.42 5.10
N TRP A 172 12.32 12.31 4.38
CA TRP A 172 13.56 11.87 3.76
C TRP A 172 13.66 12.44 2.35
N ASP A 173 14.68 13.27 2.11
CA ASP A 173 14.93 13.85 0.79
C ASP A 173 15.52 12.80 -0.15
N TRP A 174 14.66 11.95 -0.69
CA TRP A 174 15.05 10.85 -1.57
C TRP A 174 15.89 11.32 -2.78
N THR A 175 15.63 12.53 -3.28
CA THR A 175 16.35 13.09 -4.43
C THR A 175 17.81 13.40 -4.11
N HIS A 176 18.10 13.93 -2.92
CA HIS A 176 19.47 14.25 -2.52
C HIS A 176 20.18 13.09 -1.81
N SER A 177 19.44 12.20 -1.16
CA SER A 177 20.00 11.08 -0.38
C SER A 177 20.33 9.83 -1.21
N GLN A 178 19.94 9.79 -2.48
CA GLN A 178 20.21 8.66 -3.40
C GLN A 178 20.68 9.17 -4.78
N PRO A 179 21.75 9.99 -4.85
CA PRO A 179 22.19 10.61 -6.08
C PRO A 179 22.52 9.56 -7.17
N GLU A 180 23.03 8.39 -6.78
CA GLU A 180 23.39 7.32 -7.70
C GLU A 180 22.16 6.72 -8.41
N VAL A 181 20.99 6.70 -7.75
CA VAL A 181 19.74 6.21 -8.34
C VAL A 181 19.26 7.20 -9.40
N TYR A 182 19.33 8.50 -9.12
CA TYR A 182 18.91 9.55 -10.05
C TYR A 182 19.86 9.68 -11.24
N GLU A 183 21.16 9.63 -10.99
CA GLU A 183 22.20 9.69 -12.03
C GLU A 183 22.12 8.48 -12.97
N ARG A 184 21.98 7.26 -12.44
CA ARG A 184 21.78 6.05 -13.28
C ARG A 184 20.48 6.08 -14.07
N SER A 185 19.47 6.77 -13.55
CA SER A 185 18.16 6.90 -14.19
C SER A 185 18.10 8.10 -15.14
N GLY A 186 19.16 8.93 -15.23
CA GLY A 186 19.24 10.11 -16.09
C GLY A 186 18.19 11.18 -15.78
N VAL A 187 17.79 11.29 -14.52
CA VAL A 187 16.73 12.19 -14.02
C VAL A 187 17.23 13.16 -12.95
N GLU A 188 18.53 13.24 -12.73
CA GLU A 188 19.20 14.17 -11.80
C GLU A 188 18.86 15.65 -12.08
N TRP A 189 18.52 15.97 -13.32
CA TRP A 189 18.12 17.30 -13.76
C TRP A 189 16.64 17.62 -13.49
N PHE A 190 15.82 16.64 -13.10
CA PHE A 190 14.47 16.91 -12.60
C PHE A 190 14.59 17.53 -11.20
N GLY A 191 14.72 18.85 -11.16
CA GLY A 191 14.65 19.64 -9.93
C GLY A 191 13.28 19.48 -9.26
N ARG A 192 13.15 18.45 -8.43
CA ARG A 192 11.96 18.17 -7.63
C ARG A 192 12.07 18.93 -6.31
N ARG A 193 11.00 19.62 -5.95
CA ARG A 193 10.88 20.16 -4.59
C ARG A 193 10.30 19.06 -3.71
N PRO A 194 10.99 18.63 -2.63
CA PRO A 194 10.43 17.65 -1.72
C PRO A 194 9.09 18.18 -1.20
N TYR A 195 8.06 17.34 -1.25
CA TYR A 195 6.75 17.72 -0.73
C TYR A 195 6.85 17.77 0.79
N ARG A 196 6.15 18.71 1.44
CA ARG A 196 6.02 18.68 2.90
C ARG A 196 5.09 17.51 3.25
N GLY A 197 5.69 16.33 3.45
CA GLY A 197 4.98 15.05 3.56
C GLY A 197 4.01 14.91 4.73
N ILE A 198 3.97 15.90 5.63
CA ILE A 198 2.97 16.00 6.72
C ILE A 198 1.53 15.85 6.19
N LEU A 199 1.24 16.31 4.97
CA LEU A 199 -0.11 16.21 4.39
C LEU A 199 -0.35 14.94 3.57
N ALA A 200 0.70 14.35 2.98
CA ALA A 200 0.55 13.22 2.08
C ALA A 200 0.05 11.95 2.79
N GLY A 201 0.57 11.66 4.00
CA GLY A 201 0.11 10.52 4.80
C GLY A 201 -1.39 10.59 5.12
N PRO A 202 -1.88 11.67 5.76
CA PRO A 202 -3.31 11.86 6.03
C PRO A 202 -4.18 11.82 4.78
N LEU A 203 -3.75 12.41 3.67
CA LEU A 203 -4.52 12.41 2.42
C LEU A 203 -4.72 10.98 1.89
N VAL A 204 -3.66 10.17 1.85
CA VAL A 204 -3.77 8.78 1.38
C VAL A 204 -4.64 7.94 2.31
N LEU A 205 -4.55 8.16 3.63
CA LEU A 205 -5.44 7.51 4.60
C LEU A 205 -6.91 7.92 4.39
N LEU A 206 -7.19 9.20 4.20
CA LEU A 206 -8.53 9.71 3.93
C LEU A 206 -9.11 9.11 2.64
N VAL A 207 -8.30 9.04 1.57
CA VAL A 207 -8.70 8.40 0.31
C VAL A 207 -9.02 6.93 0.54
N GLY A 208 -8.14 6.18 1.22
CA GLY A 208 -8.38 4.77 1.54
C GLY A 208 -9.65 4.55 2.34
N CYS A 209 -9.86 5.32 3.41
CA CYS A 209 -11.07 5.25 4.23
C CYS A 209 -12.33 5.59 3.44
N THR A 210 -12.27 6.58 2.55
CA THR A 210 -13.38 6.98 1.69
C THR A 210 -13.74 5.88 0.70
N LEU A 211 -12.73 5.27 0.06
CA LEU A 211 -12.94 4.12 -0.82
C LEU A 211 -13.59 2.96 -0.07
N LEU A 212 -13.10 2.64 1.13
CA LEU A 212 -13.67 1.57 1.95
C LEU A 212 -15.13 1.86 2.31
N LEU A 213 -15.47 3.10 2.64
CA LEU A 213 -16.85 3.50 2.92
C LEU A 213 -17.74 3.30 1.69
N ILE A 214 -17.30 3.74 0.50
CA ILE A 214 -18.03 3.53 -0.76
C ILE A 214 -18.28 2.05 -1.01
N VAL A 215 -17.26 1.21 -0.81
CA VAL A 215 -17.37 -0.26 -0.91
C VAL A 215 -18.44 -0.81 0.02
N ARG A 216 -18.45 -0.39 1.29
CA ARG A 216 -19.44 -0.85 2.27
C ARG A 216 -20.86 -0.42 1.91
N LEU A 217 -21.03 0.81 1.45
CA LEU A 217 -22.33 1.33 1.03
C LEU A 217 -22.89 0.58 -0.19
N THR A 218 -22.04 0.33 -1.19
CA THR A 218 -22.43 -0.38 -2.41
C THR A 218 -22.76 -1.86 -2.15
N GLN A 219 -21.99 -2.54 -1.30
CA GLN A 219 -22.30 -3.91 -0.87
C GLN A 219 -23.62 -3.98 -0.11
N GLY A 220 -23.85 -3.06 0.85
CA GLY A 220 -25.09 -3.01 1.61
C GLY A 220 -26.33 -2.77 0.76
N ALA A 221 -26.23 -1.97 -0.31
CA ALA A 221 -27.31 -1.78 -1.27
C ALA A 221 -27.62 -3.03 -2.10
N ARG A 222 -26.58 -3.79 -2.51
CA ARG A 222 -26.73 -5.06 -3.23
C ARG A 222 -27.41 -6.13 -2.39
N ASP A 223 -27.04 -6.23 -1.11
CA ASP A 223 -27.62 -7.21 -0.19
C ASP A 223 -29.12 -6.97 0.03
N ARG A 224 -29.53 -5.70 0.22
CA ARG A 224 -30.95 -5.34 0.34
C ARG A 224 -31.76 -5.73 -0.89
N LYS A 225 -31.24 -5.41 -2.09
CA LYS A 225 -31.91 -5.77 -3.34
C LYS A 225 -32.06 -7.30 -3.50
N ARG A 226 -31.12 -8.08 -2.97
CA ARG A 226 -31.18 -9.54 -2.97
C ARG A 226 -32.24 -10.07 -2.00
N ASP A 227 -32.38 -9.46 -0.83
CA ASP A 227 -33.38 -9.83 0.17
C ASP A 227 -34.81 -9.47 -0.29
N ASP A 228 -34.97 -8.39 -1.07
CA ASP A 228 -36.25 -7.95 -1.65
C ASP A 228 -36.68 -8.75 -2.90
N SER A 229 -35.77 -9.53 -3.50
CA SER A 229 -36.08 -10.32 -4.70
C SER A 229 -37.02 -11.48 -4.33
N PRO A 230 -38.16 -11.65 -5.01
CA PRO A 230 -39.12 -12.71 -4.68
C PRO A 230 -38.43 -14.06 -4.71
N ARG A 231 -38.57 -14.82 -3.61
CA ARG A 231 -37.99 -16.16 -3.52
C ARG A 231 -38.65 -17.03 -4.60
N PRO A 232 -37.89 -17.79 -5.38
CA PRO A 232 -38.49 -18.72 -6.34
C PRO A 232 -39.44 -19.66 -5.59
N THR A 233 -40.70 -19.68 -5.99
CA THR A 233 -41.69 -20.61 -5.44
C THR A 233 -41.26 -22.03 -5.79
N PRO A 234 -41.11 -22.93 -4.80
CA PRO A 234 -40.79 -24.33 -5.09
C PRO A 234 -41.93 -24.92 -5.92
N THR A 235 -41.59 -25.47 -7.08
CA THR A 235 -42.49 -26.22 -7.99
C THR A 235 -42.60 -27.66 -7.56
#